data_AF-A0A9W4TC51-F1
#
_entry.id   AF-A0A9W4TC51-F1
#
_cell.length_a   1.000
_cell.length_b   1.000
_cell.length_c   1.000
_cell.angle_alpha   90.00
_cell.angle_beta   90.00
_cell.angle_gamma   90.00
#
_symmetry.space_group_name_H-M   'P 1'
#
loop_
_entity.id
_entity.type
_entity.pdbx_description
1 polymer ?
#
loop_
_entity_poly.entity_id
_entity_poly.type
_entity_poly.pdbx_seq_one_letter_code
_entity_poly.pdbx_strand_id
1 'polypeptide(L)'
;AISDIEVEYKPSESKLYYLKYPLLNSNDYLLVATSRPETVFADVALFVNPHDPRYQKYLGKKVQHPLTQKIIPLLADEKIIIDFGTGVLKCTPGHDFFDYELGKKYNLPLLSCYDEKGNLNNLAGKWQGQAPQAIRQELVKELQAHNICLKIETYQTNLVVSQRTGALIEPLLSTQ
;
A
#
# COMPACT_ATOMS: atom_id res chain seq x y z
N ALA A 1 24.08 1.63 8.28
CA ALA A 1 23.54 2.25 9.51
C ALA A 1 23.67 3.76 9.42
N ILE A 2 22.56 4.48 9.23
CA ILE A 2 22.51 5.92 9.47
C ILE A 2 22.31 6.05 10.99
N SER A 3 23.19 6.81 11.63
CA SER A 3 23.14 7.13 13.06
C SER A 3 21.84 7.91 13.37
N ASP A 4 21.15 7.57 14.45
CA ASP A 4 19.89 8.19 14.93
C ASP A 4 19.99 9.73 15.18
N ILE A 5 21.16 10.33 15.00
CA ILE A 5 21.48 11.74 15.29
C ILE A 5 21.31 12.70 14.08
N GLU A 6 21.11 12.21 12.84
CA GLU A 6 21.11 13.08 11.63
C GLU A 6 19.78 13.14 10.86
N VAL A 7 18.65 13.12 11.57
CA VAL A 7 17.31 13.11 10.97
C VAL A 7 16.60 14.43 11.21
N GLU A 8 16.08 15.05 10.16
CA GLU A 8 15.20 16.22 10.22
C GLU A 8 13.78 15.85 9.75
N TYR A 9 12.76 16.35 10.45
CA TYR A 9 11.36 16.19 10.09
C TYR A 9 10.87 17.46 9.41
N LYS A 10 10.57 17.40 8.11
CA LYS A 10 10.00 18.53 7.36
C LYS A 10 8.51 18.31 7.13
N PRO A 11 7.64 19.28 7.47
CA PRO A 11 6.23 19.24 7.08
C PRO A 11 6.13 19.07 5.57
N SER A 12 5.34 18.10 5.14
CA SER A 12 5.13 17.78 3.74
C SER A 12 3.70 17.35 3.51
N GLU A 13 3.14 17.82 2.41
CA GLU A 13 1.83 17.40 1.95
C GLU A 13 1.96 16.10 1.18
N SER A 14 1.45 15.02 1.77
CA SER A 14 1.25 13.75 1.08
C SER A 14 -0.20 13.61 0.63
N LYS A 15 -0.46 12.70 -0.31
CA LYS A 15 -1.81 12.36 -0.72
C LYS A 15 -2.16 10.95 -0.25
N LEU A 16 -3.35 10.79 0.30
CA LEU A 16 -3.97 9.50 0.56
C LEU A 16 -4.99 9.20 -0.54
N TYR A 17 -4.83 8.05 -1.15
CA TYR A 17 -5.69 7.51 -2.20
C TYR A 17 -6.58 6.44 -1.59
N TYR A 18 -7.89 6.57 -1.80
CA TYR A 18 -8.89 5.64 -1.27
C TYR A 18 -9.34 4.66 -2.35
N LEU A 19 -8.77 3.45 -2.30
CA LEU A 19 -8.91 2.42 -3.33
C LEU A 19 -9.94 1.37 -2.92
N LYS A 20 -10.86 1.05 -3.84
CA LYS A 20 -11.92 0.07 -3.66
C LYS A 20 -11.43 -1.34 -3.97
N TYR A 21 -11.69 -2.27 -3.04
CA TYR A 21 -11.47 -3.71 -3.17
C TYR A 21 -12.80 -4.44 -3.04
N PRO A 22 -13.42 -4.87 -4.16
CA PRO A 22 -14.67 -5.64 -4.13
C PRO A 22 -14.54 -6.91 -3.30
N LEU A 23 -15.53 -7.19 -2.45
CA LEU A 23 -15.61 -8.47 -1.75
C LEU A 23 -16.05 -9.56 -2.72
N LEU A 24 -15.36 -10.70 -2.69
CA LEU A 24 -15.69 -11.83 -3.55
C LEU A 24 -17.13 -12.30 -3.26
N ASN A 25 -17.92 -12.52 -4.31
CA ASN A 25 -19.32 -12.94 -4.23
C ASN A 25 -20.23 -11.99 -3.43
N SER A 26 -19.90 -10.70 -3.37
CA SER A 26 -20.71 -9.67 -2.72
C SER A 26 -20.75 -8.39 -3.56
N ASN A 27 -21.80 -7.59 -3.37
CA ASN A 27 -21.86 -6.21 -3.89
C ASN A 27 -21.11 -5.22 -2.97
N ASP A 28 -20.69 -5.67 -1.79
CA ASP A 28 -19.89 -4.89 -0.86
C ASP A 28 -18.43 -4.76 -1.31
N TYR A 29 -17.73 -3.79 -0.72
CA TYR A 29 -16.30 -3.60 -0.93
C TYR A 29 -15.62 -3.09 0.33
N LEU A 30 -14.31 -3.28 0.39
CA LEU A 30 -13.45 -2.60 1.35
C LEU A 30 -12.80 -1.39 0.69
N LEU A 31 -12.60 -0.34 1.47
CA LEU A 31 -11.91 0.85 1.03
C LEU A 31 -10.56 0.88 1.74
N VAL A 32 -9.48 0.98 0.99
CA VAL A 32 -8.10 1.06 1.50
C VAL A 32 -7.59 2.47 1.34
N ALA A 33 -7.00 3.05 2.38
CA ALA A 33 -6.26 4.31 2.27
C ALA A 33 -4.77 4.02 2.10
N THR A 34 -4.14 4.54 1.03
CA THR A 34 -2.70 4.37 0.80
C THR A 34 -2.06 5.63 0.26
N SER A 35 -0.80 5.88 0.59
CA SER A 35 0.02 6.95 0.00
C SER A 35 0.80 6.49 -1.24
N ARG A 36 0.87 5.17 -1.50
CA ARG A 36 1.67 4.56 -2.58
C ARG A 36 0.78 3.74 -3.53
N PRO A 37 -0.08 4.39 -4.33
CA PRO A 37 -1.01 3.69 -5.21
C PRO A 37 -0.30 2.81 -6.25
N GLU A 38 0.95 3.13 -6.63
CA GLU A 38 1.76 2.34 -7.56
C GLU A 38 2.21 0.98 -7.01
N THR A 39 2.25 0.79 -5.68
CA THR A 39 2.59 -0.52 -5.08
C THR A 39 1.43 -1.52 -5.14
N VAL A 40 0.24 -1.05 -5.55
CA VAL A 40 -0.98 -1.86 -5.59
C VAL A 40 -0.81 -3.15 -6.39
N PHE A 41 0.02 -3.14 -7.45
CA PHE A 41 0.26 -4.32 -8.30
C PHE A 41 0.85 -5.53 -7.57
N ALA A 42 1.45 -5.30 -6.38
CA ALA A 42 2.07 -6.31 -5.55
C ALA A 42 1.23 -6.67 -4.30
N ASP A 43 -0.01 -6.18 -4.18
CA ASP A 43 -0.85 -6.50 -3.03
C ASP A 43 -1.15 -8.01 -2.99
N VAL A 44 -0.91 -8.62 -1.82
CA VAL A 44 -1.11 -10.07 -1.61
C VAL A 44 -2.19 -10.39 -0.59
N ALA A 45 -2.60 -9.43 0.23
CA ALA A 45 -3.69 -9.54 1.20
C ALA A 45 -4.21 -8.16 1.60
N LEU A 46 -5.39 -8.11 2.20
CA LEU A 46 -5.84 -6.98 3.01
C LEU A 46 -5.86 -7.37 4.48
N PHE A 47 -5.64 -6.40 5.35
CA PHE A 47 -5.75 -6.57 6.80
C PHE A 47 -6.71 -5.55 7.41
N VAL A 48 -7.44 -5.99 8.42
CA VAL A 48 -8.26 -5.13 9.30
C VAL A 48 -7.96 -5.46 10.75
N ASN A 49 -8.30 -4.56 11.66
CA ASN A 49 -8.24 -4.88 13.09
C ASN A 49 -9.43 -5.80 13.45
N PRO A 50 -9.22 -6.93 14.16
CA PRO A 50 -10.33 -7.80 14.59
C PRO A 50 -11.33 -7.09 15.52
N HIS A 51 -10.89 -6.05 16.23
CA HIS A 51 -11.74 -5.26 17.13
C HIS A 51 -12.48 -4.13 16.43
N ASP A 52 -12.28 -3.92 15.12
CA ASP A 52 -13.03 -2.93 14.37
C ASP A 52 -14.44 -3.43 14.01
N PRO A 53 -15.51 -2.91 14.65
CA PRO A 53 -16.87 -3.39 14.41
C PRO A 53 -17.33 -3.19 12.96
N ARG A 54 -16.70 -2.28 12.20
CA ARG A 54 -17.02 -2.03 10.79
C ARG A 54 -16.71 -3.25 9.90
N TYR A 55 -15.69 -4.03 10.26
CA TYR A 55 -15.13 -5.09 9.40
C TYR A 55 -15.25 -6.51 9.94
N GLN A 56 -15.72 -6.70 11.19
CA GLN A 56 -15.90 -8.04 11.78
C GLN A 56 -16.72 -9.00 10.89
N LYS A 57 -17.78 -8.50 10.24
CA LYS A 57 -18.63 -9.29 9.31
C LYS A 57 -17.92 -9.75 8.02
N TYR A 58 -16.70 -9.28 7.77
CA TYR A 58 -15.92 -9.63 6.59
C TYR A 58 -14.72 -10.52 6.89
N LEU A 59 -14.41 -10.79 8.17
CA LEU A 59 -13.27 -11.64 8.53
C LEU A 59 -13.35 -13.02 7.87
N GLY A 60 -12.23 -13.49 7.32
CA GLY A 60 -12.14 -14.74 6.57
C GLY A 60 -12.70 -14.69 5.14
N LYS A 61 -13.29 -13.55 4.71
CA LYS A 61 -13.67 -13.36 3.31
C LYS A 61 -12.43 -13.08 2.45
N LYS A 62 -12.64 -13.06 1.14
CA LYS A 62 -11.64 -12.71 0.15
C LYS A 62 -12.11 -11.50 -0.63
N VAL A 63 -11.18 -10.74 -1.17
CA VAL A 63 -11.46 -9.62 -2.06
C VAL A 63 -10.88 -9.90 -3.44
N GLN A 64 -11.50 -9.30 -4.45
CA GLN A 64 -10.94 -9.25 -5.79
C GLN A 64 -10.02 -8.03 -5.89
N HIS A 65 -8.78 -8.27 -6.26
CA HIS A 65 -7.81 -7.22 -6.50
C HIS A 65 -8.28 -6.32 -7.66
N PRO A 66 -8.33 -4.98 -7.50
CA PRO A 66 -9.01 -4.10 -8.45
C PRO A 66 -8.36 -4.03 -9.84
N LEU A 67 -7.02 -4.14 -9.92
CA LEU A 67 -6.30 -4.13 -11.21
C LEU A 67 -6.03 -5.52 -11.78
N THR A 68 -5.47 -6.43 -10.99
CA THR A 68 -5.04 -7.76 -11.47
C THR A 68 -6.17 -8.79 -11.48
N GLN A 69 -7.33 -8.48 -10.89
CA GLN A 69 -8.47 -9.38 -10.68
C GLN A 69 -8.14 -10.67 -9.90
N LYS A 70 -6.93 -10.77 -9.34
CA LYS A 70 -6.53 -11.88 -8.46
C LYS A 70 -7.38 -11.87 -7.19
N ILE A 71 -7.67 -13.04 -6.65
CA ILE A 71 -8.35 -13.17 -5.38
C ILE A 71 -7.31 -13.16 -4.26
N ILE A 72 -7.42 -12.20 -3.34
CA ILE A 72 -6.53 -12.06 -2.18
C ILE A 72 -7.33 -12.15 -0.87
N PRO A 73 -6.76 -12.73 0.21
CA PRO A 73 -7.46 -12.88 1.48
C PRO A 73 -7.66 -11.55 2.22
N LEU A 74 -8.75 -11.45 2.98
CA LEU A 74 -8.90 -10.47 4.06
C LEU A 74 -8.55 -11.14 5.39
N LEU A 75 -7.50 -10.67 6.03
CA LEU A 75 -6.97 -11.18 7.29
C LEU A 75 -7.19 -10.17 8.42
N ALA A 76 -6.98 -10.61 9.66
CA ALA A 76 -7.05 -9.76 10.84
C ALA A 76 -5.72 -9.78 11.60
N ASP A 77 -5.29 -8.59 12.01
CA ASP A 77 -4.16 -8.38 12.92
C ASP A 77 -4.46 -7.20 13.86
N GLU A 78 -4.21 -7.37 15.15
CA GLU A 78 -4.44 -6.32 16.17
C GLU A 78 -3.53 -5.10 15.99
N LYS A 79 -2.40 -5.24 15.27
CA LYS A 79 -1.49 -4.14 14.95
C LYS A 79 -2.05 -3.17 13.90
N ILE A 80 -3.17 -3.49 13.25
CA ILE A 80 -3.82 -2.58 12.30
C ILE A 80 -4.48 -1.43 13.06
N ILE A 81 -4.11 -0.21 12.69
CA ILE A 81 -4.64 1.01 13.33
C ILE A 81 -6.03 1.31 12.78
N ILE A 82 -7.06 1.21 13.64
CA ILE A 82 -8.48 1.41 13.29
C ILE A 82 -8.75 2.81 12.73
N ASP A 83 -8.14 3.83 13.34
CA ASP A 83 -8.42 5.23 13.04
C ASP A 83 -7.55 5.80 11.90
N PHE A 84 -6.59 5.03 11.38
CA PHE A 84 -5.75 5.48 10.27
C PHE A 84 -6.46 5.22 8.93
N GLY A 85 -6.79 6.30 8.23
CA GLY A 85 -7.48 6.25 6.93
C GLY A 85 -8.83 5.56 7.07
N THR A 86 -8.92 4.31 6.59
CA THR A 86 -10.14 3.49 6.70
C THR A 86 -10.04 2.40 7.75
N GLY A 87 -8.87 2.13 8.33
CA GLY A 87 -8.64 0.93 9.15
C GLY A 87 -8.45 -0.36 8.34
N VAL A 88 -8.35 -0.25 7.01
CA VAL A 88 -8.02 -1.36 6.11
C VAL A 88 -6.64 -1.11 5.50
N LEU A 89 -5.72 -2.03 5.74
CA LEU A 89 -4.38 -2.03 5.18
C LEU A 89 -4.32 -2.92 3.93
N LYS A 90 -3.72 -2.42 2.85
CA LYS A 90 -3.21 -3.29 1.78
C LYS A 90 -1.83 -3.80 2.16
N CYS A 91 -1.62 -5.11 2.08
CA CYS A 91 -0.35 -5.73 2.43
C CYS A 91 0.48 -6.00 1.18
N THR A 92 1.64 -5.36 1.12
CA THR A 92 2.66 -5.41 0.06
C THR A 92 4.04 -5.78 0.60
N PRO A 93 4.29 -7.06 0.95
CA PRO A 93 5.51 -7.48 1.64
C PRO A 93 6.82 -7.11 0.93
N GLY A 94 6.82 -6.97 -0.40
CA GLY A 94 8.01 -6.58 -1.15
C GLY A 94 8.37 -5.09 -1.07
N HIS A 95 7.55 -4.26 -0.42
CA HIS A 95 7.68 -2.79 -0.48
C HIS A 95 7.56 -2.09 0.86
N ASP A 96 7.22 -2.78 1.94
CA ASP A 96 7.01 -2.18 3.25
C ASP A 96 7.45 -3.11 4.37
N PHE A 97 8.17 -2.61 5.37
CA PHE A 97 8.70 -3.44 6.46
C PHE A 97 7.58 -4.01 7.34
N PHE A 98 6.52 -3.22 7.60
CA PHE A 98 5.38 -3.71 8.36
C PHE A 98 4.63 -4.79 7.58
N ASP A 99 4.43 -4.59 6.28
CA ASP A 99 3.83 -5.60 5.40
C ASP A 99 4.71 -6.85 5.28
N TYR A 100 6.04 -6.69 5.28
CA TYR A 100 6.98 -7.81 5.26
C TYR A 100 6.83 -8.69 6.50
N GLU A 101 6.79 -8.08 7.69
CA GLU A 101 6.60 -8.80 8.95
C GLU A 101 5.22 -9.48 9.02
N LEU A 102 4.16 -8.81 8.55
CA LEU A 102 2.84 -9.45 8.38
C LEU A 102 2.91 -10.60 7.38
N GLY A 103 3.58 -10.41 6.24
CA GLY A 103 3.75 -11.42 5.22
C GLY A 103 4.43 -12.67 5.77
N LYS A 104 5.49 -12.50 6.55
CA LYS A 104 6.16 -13.61 7.25
C LYS A 104 5.25 -14.27 8.29
N LYS A 105 4.57 -13.48 9.13
CA LYS A 105 3.68 -13.98 10.19
C LYS A 105 2.52 -14.82 9.64
N TYR A 106 1.93 -14.39 8.52
CA TYR A 106 0.76 -15.04 7.92
C TYR A 106 1.10 -15.91 6.69
N ASN A 107 2.39 -16.17 6.46
CA ASN A 107 2.90 -16.98 5.34
C ASN A 107 2.37 -16.52 3.96
N LEU A 108 2.38 -15.20 3.73
CA LEU A 108 1.97 -14.58 2.47
C LEU A 108 3.15 -14.54 1.48
N PRO A 109 2.87 -14.55 0.17
CA PRO A 109 3.91 -14.44 -0.85
C PRO A 109 4.71 -13.14 -0.72
N LEU A 110 6.04 -13.24 -0.78
CA LEU A 110 6.92 -12.09 -0.93
C LEU A 110 6.91 -11.66 -2.41
N LEU A 111 6.04 -10.72 -2.74
CA LEU A 111 5.86 -10.21 -4.09
C LEU A 111 6.35 -8.76 -4.19
N SER A 112 7.21 -8.48 -5.18
CA SER A 112 7.58 -7.11 -5.56
C SER A 112 7.08 -6.81 -6.97
N CYS A 113 6.64 -5.58 -7.18
CA CYS A 113 6.28 -5.04 -8.49
C CYS A 113 7.41 -4.21 -9.11
N TYR A 114 8.59 -4.20 -8.48
CA TYR A 114 9.78 -3.53 -9.01
C TYR A 114 10.79 -4.56 -9.54
N ASP A 115 11.54 -4.17 -10.55
CA ASP A 115 12.72 -4.87 -11.04
C ASP A 115 13.99 -4.41 -10.32
N GLU A 116 15.14 -5.01 -10.66
CA GLU A 116 16.45 -4.68 -10.07
C GLU A 116 16.88 -3.22 -10.31
N LYS A 117 16.28 -2.54 -11.28
CA LYS A 117 16.56 -1.14 -11.62
C LYS A 117 15.57 -0.17 -10.93
N GLY A 118 14.64 -0.69 -10.13
CA GLY A 118 13.60 0.09 -9.46
C GLY A 118 12.45 0.51 -10.39
N ASN A 119 12.37 -0.04 -11.61
CA ASN A 119 11.24 0.18 -12.51
C ASN A 119 10.16 -0.88 -12.30
N LEU A 120 8.96 -0.62 -12.79
CA LEU A 120 7.86 -1.56 -12.69
C LEU A 120 8.11 -2.82 -13.52
N ASN A 121 7.90 -3.99 -12.94
CA ASN A 121 8.04 -5.27 -13.62
C ASN A 121 6.74 -5.69 -14.34
N ASN A 122 6.70 -6.93 -14.82
CA ASN A 122 5.57 -7.51 -15.55
C ASN A 122 4.24 -7.53 -14.76
N LEU A 123 4.24 -7.41 -13.44
CA LEU A 123 3.02 -7.29 -12.64
C LEU A 123 2.23 -6.01 -12.93
N ALA A 124 2.91 -4.97 -13.40
CA ALA A 124 2.29 -3.68 -13.70
C ALA A 124 1.70 -3.61 -15.12
N GLY A 125 1.74 -4.71 -15.89
CA GLY A 125 1.13 -4.79 -17.22
C GLY A 125 1.66 -3.72 -18.17
N LYS A 126 0.79 -2.83 -18.64
CA LYS A 126 1.16 -1.74 -19.57
C LYS A 126 2.18 -0.74 -19.00
N TRP A 127 2.37 -0.72 -17.68
CA TRP A 127 3.34 0.13 -17.00
C TRP A 127 4.72 -0.49 -16.86
N GLN A 128 4.92 -1.72 -17.34
CA GLN A 128 6.20 -2.40 -17.27
C GLN A 128 7.32 -1.53 -17.89
N GLY A 129 8.46 -1.48 -17.20
CA GLY A 129 9.64 -0.71 -17.58
C GLY A 129 9.59 0.77 -17.20
N GLN A 130 8.48 1.27 -16.65
CA GLN A 130 8.35 2.66 -16.25
C GLN A 130 8.70 2.86 -14.77
N ALA A 131 9.20 4.04 -14.43
CA ALA A 131 9.47 4.41 -13.05
C ALA A 131 8.15 4.56 -12.25
N PRO A 132 8.07 4.06 -10.99
CA PRO A 132 6.83 4.08 -10.22
C PRO A 132 6.22 5.48 -10.02
N GLN A 133 7.06 6.49 -9.79
CA GLN A 133 6.64 7.88 -9.62
C GLN A 133 6.12 8.48 -10.93
N ALA A 134 6.65 8.05 -12.07
CA ALA A 134 6.26 8.57 -13.39
C ALA A 134 4.82 8.17 -13.75
N ILE A 135 4.39 6.98 -13.32
CA ILE A 135 3.06 6.48 -13.65
C ILE A 135 1.96 7.00 -12.72
N ARG A 136 2.32 7.51 -11.53
CA ARG A 136 1.36 7.75 -10.44
C ARG A 136 0.18 8.62 -10.87
N GLN A 137 0.44 9.70 -11.62
CA GLN A 137 -0.62 10.59 -12.07
C GLN A 137 -1.57 9.89 -13.05
N GLU A 138 -1.05 9.10 -13.99
CA GLU A 138 -1.86 8.42 -15.00
C GLU A 138 -2.58 7.21 -14.42
N LEU A 139 -1.91 6.43 -13.56
CA LEU A 139 -2.51 5.35 -12.79
C LEU A 139 -3.70 5.83 -11.97
N VAL A 140 -3.55 6.94 -11.25
CA VAL A 140 -4.65 7.48 -10.44
C VAL A 140 -5.82 7.93 -11.32
N LYS A 141 -5.56 8.56 -12.46
CA LYS A 141 -6.62 8.93 -13.42
C LYS A 141 -7.38 7.70 -13.91
N GLU A 142 -6.68 6.63 -14.25
CA GLU A 142 -7.29 5.37 -14.67
C GLU A 142 -8.09 4.73 -13.53
N LEU A 143 -7.54 4.69 -12.32
CA LEU A 143 -8.26 4.20 -11.14
C LEU A 143 -9.54 5.00 -10.87
N GLN A 144 -9.53 6.32 -11.06
CA GLN A 144 -10.73 7.17 -10.93
C GLN A 144 -11.73 6.89 -12.06
N ALA A 145 -11.28 6.78 -13.31
CA ALA A 145 -12.13 6.47 -14.46
C ALA A 145 -12.86 5.13 -14.32
N HIS A 146 -12.23 4.15 -13.65
CA HIS A 146 -12.82 2.85 -13.35
C HIS A 146 -13.59 2.77 -12.02
N ASN A 147 -13.83 3.91 -11.35
CA ASN A 147 -14.47 3.96 -10.02
C ASN A 147 -13.78 3.07 -8.96
N ILE A 148 -12.46 2.88 -9.09
CA ILE A 148 -11.63 2.18 -8.12
C ILE A 148 -11.11 3.17 -7.08
N CYS A 149 -10.57 4.33 -7.50
CA CYS A 149 -10.14 5.39 -6.59
C CYS A 149 -11.31 6.34 -6.32
N LEU A 150 -11.94 6.21 -5.15
CA LEU A 150 -13.16 6.97 -4.81
C LEU A 150 -12.87 8.36 -4.28
N LYS A 151 -11.72 8.55 -3.65
CA LYS A 151 -11.37 9.79 -2.95
C LYS A 151 -9.85 9.97 -2.93
N ILE A 152 -9.42 11.22 -3.00
CA ILE A 152 -8.02 11.62 -2.80
C ILE A 152 -8.05 12.72 -1.75
N GLU A 153 -7.29 12.56 -0.67
CA GLU A 153 -7.15 13.56 0.37
C GLU A 153 -5.72 14.00 0.53
N THR A 154 -5.51 15.28 0.76
CA THR A 154 -4.22 15.79 1.22
C THR A 154 -4.09 15.50 2.70
N TYR A 155 -2.98 14.88 3.09
CA TYR A 155 -2.65 14.53 4.46
C TYR A 155 -1.27 15.12 4.80
N GLN A 156 -1.19 15.86 5.89
CA GLN A 156 0.08 16.39 6.36
C GLN A 156 0.92 15.27 6.97
N THR A 157 2.09 15.07 6.39
CA THR A 157 3.11 14.12 6.84
C THR A 157 4.36 14.90 7.25
N ASN A 158 5.20 14.25 8.05
CA ASN A 158 6.56 14.74 8.27
C ASN A 158 7.51 13.86 7.47
N LEU A 159 8.15 14.42 6.43
CA LEU A 159 9.20 13.71 5.71
C LEU A 159 10.45 13.64 6.56
N VAL A 160 11.05 12.46 6.56
CA VAL A 160 12.35 12.17 7.15
C VAL A 160 13.40 12.49 6.10
N VAL A 161 14.16 13.56 6.31
CA VAL A 161 15.25 13.97 5.41
C VAL A 161 16.59 13.88 6.11
N SER A 162 17.64 13.57 5.34
CA SER A 162 19.02 13.63 5.84
C SER A 162 19.37 15.09 6.12
N GLN A 163 19.81 15.41 7.34
CA GLN A 163 20.28 16.75 7.68
C GLN A 163 21.43 17.24 6.77
N ARG A 164 22.30 16.31 6.35
CA ARG A 164 23.51 16.64 5.57
C ARG A 164 23.25 16.92 4.10
N THR A 165 22.27 16.23 3.49
CA THR A 165 22.06 16.27 2.04
C THR A 165 20.68 16.78 1.64
N GLY A 166 19.73 16.83 2.58
CA GLY A 166 18.32 17.11 2.30
C GLY A 166 17.62 16.02 1.49
N ALA A 167 18.31 14.92 1.17
CA ALA A 167 17.74 13.81 0.42
C ALA A 167 16.66 13.10 1.24
N LEU A 168 15.60 12.67 0.55
CA LEU A 168 14.53 11.86 1.11
C LEU A 168 15.13 10.53 1.60
N ILE A 169 14.91 10.18 2.87
CA ILE A 169 15.30 8.87 3.37
C ILE A 169 14.13 7.92 3.08
N GLU A 170 14.26 7.15 1.99
CA GLU A 170 13.34 6.04 1.71
C GLU A 170 13.75 4.83 2.55
N PRO A 171 12.83 4.17 3.28
CA PRO A 171 13.11 2.89 3.88
C PRO A 171 13.24 1.84 2.78
N LEU A 172 14.46 1.61 2.31
CA LEU A 172 14.80 0.42 1.55
C LEU A 172 14.84 -0.76 2.52
N LEU A 173 14.00 -1.78 2.26
CA LEU A 173 14.17 -3.13 2.80
C LEU A 173 15.46 -3.73 2.22
N SER A 174 16.60 -3.26 2.73
CA SER A 174 17.89 -3.90 2.51
C SER A 174 18.02 -4.98 3.58
N THR A 175 18.17 -6.23 3.17
CA THR A 175 18.65 -7.30 4.04
C THR A 175 20.10 -6.97 4.42
N GLN A 176 20.28 -6.20 5.49
CA GLN A 176 21.56 -6.08 6.19
C GLN A 176 21.54 -6.97 7.43
#